data_AF-S4PUJ2-F1
#
_entry.id   AF-S4PUJ2-F1
#
_cell.length_a   1.000
_cell.length_b   1.000
_cell.length_c   1.000
_cell.angle_alpha   90.00
_cell.angle_beta   90.00
_cell.angle_gamma   90.00
#
_symmetry.space_group_name_H-M   'P 1'
#
loop_
_entity.id
_entity.type
_entity.pdbx_description
1 polymer ?
#
loop_
_entity_poly.entity_id
_entity_poly.type
_entity_poly.pdbx_seq_one_letter_code
_entity_poly.pdbx_strand_id
1 'polypeptide(L)' 'AGRTSAGHAYRLYSSAVFQHDCVPHYEPDLCRRPVDDLVLMMKCMGIDKVVNFPYPTAPDRLQLRLA' A
#
# COMPACT_ATOMS: atom_id res chain seq x y z
N ALA A 1 -7.71 -14.74 -19.92
CA ALA A 1 -7.01 -13.45 -20.11
C ALA A 1 -5.89 -13.51 -21.16
N GLY A 2 -5.24 -14.67 -21.39
CA GLY A 2 -4.35 -14.82 -22.54
C GLY A 2 -2.94 -14.25 -22.34
N ARG A 3 -2.11 -14.94 -21.55
CA ARG A 3 -0.68 -14.61 -21.45
C ARG A 3 0.11 -14.97 -22.73
N THR A 4 -0.32 -15.99 -23.46
CA THR A 4 0.42 -16.54 -24.62
C THR A 4 -0.45 -16.70 -25.87
N SER A 5 -1.76 -16.93 -25.70
CA SER A 5 -2.75 -17.06 -26.78
C SER A 5 -4.07 -16.43 -26.37
N ALA A 6 -5.03 -16.33 -27.31
CA ALA A 6 -6.34 -15.73 -27.04
C ALA A 6 -7.03 -16.42 -25.86
N GLY A 7 -7.61 -15.63 -24.95
CA GLY A 7 -8.32 -16.17 -23.80
C GLY A 7 -9.39 -15.22 -23.28
N HIS A 8 -10.51 -15.79 -22.83
CA HIS A 8 -11.63 -15.03 -22.31
C HIS A 8 -11.42 -14.64 -20.84
N ALA A 9 -12.11 -13.60 -20.39
CA ALA A 9 -12.21 -13.20 -18.99
C ALA A 9 -13.62 -12.66 -18.76
N TYR A 10 -14.35 -13.30 -17.86
CA TYR A 10 -15.70 -12.88 -17.47
C TYR A 10 -15.60 -12.20 -16.11
N ARG A 11 -15.83 -10.89 -16.07
CA ARG A 11 -15.85 -10.09 -14.84
C ARG A 11 -17.27 -10.08 -14.30
N LEU A 12 -17.44 -10.44 -13.02
CA LEU A 12 -18.75 -10.49 -12.36
C LEU A 12 -19.17 -9.10 -11.84
N TYR A 13 -18.94 -8.06 -12.63
CA TYR A 13 -19.32 -6.67 -12.36
C TYR A 13 -19.47 -5.91 -13.69
N SER A 14 -20.22 -4.81 -13.69
CA SER A 14 -20.46 -4.01 -14.90
C SER A 14 -19.23 -3.18 -15.29
N SER A 15 -19.17 -2.76 -16.56
CA SER A 15 -18.13 -1.83 -17.03
C SER A 15 -18.14 -0.50 -16.28
N ALA A 16 -19.33 -0.01 -15.91
CA ALA A 16 -19.48 1.21 -15.12
C ALA A 16 -18.82 1.10 -13.74
N VAL A 17 -19.01 -0.02 -13.02
CA VAL A 17 -18.38 -0.25 -11.71
C VAL A 17 -16.86 -0.29 -11.82
N PHE A 18 -16.33 -0.92 -12.88
CA PHE A 18 -14.89 -0.96 -13.12
C PHE A 18 -14.29 0.43 -13.39
N GLN A 19 -15.03 1.31 -14.05
CA GLN A 19 -14.51 2.60 -14.49
C GLN A 19 -14.71 3.72 -13.46
N HIS A 20 -15.76 3.64 -12.64
CA HIS A 20 -16.11 4.69 -11.68
C HIS A 20 -15.78 4.34 -10.23
N ASP A 21 -15.92 3.06 -9.83
CA ASP A 21 -15.83 2.68 -8.41
C ASP A 21 -14.47 2.04 -8.06
N CYS A 22 -13.83 1.40 -9.05
CA CYS A 22 -12.54 0.76 -8.83
C CYS A 22 -11.40 1.78 -8.89
N VAL A 23 -10.61 1.84 -7.82
CA VAL A 23 -9.40 2.67 -7.82
C VAL A 23 -8.38 2.15 -8.83
N PRO A 24 -7.70 3.03 -9.58
CA PRO A 24 -6.72 2.61 -10.58
C PRO A 24 -5.47 2.00 -9.93
N HIS A 25 -5.08 2.49 -8.74
CA HIS A 25 -3.98 1.99 -7.94
C HIS A 25 -4.43 1.88 -6.49
N TYR A 26 -4.05 0.79 -5.85
CA TYR A 26 -4.23 0.64 -4.42
C TYR A 26 -3.16 1.42 -3.68
N GLU A 27 -3.54 1.96 -2.52
CA GLU A 27 -2.58 2.55 -1.59
C GLU A 27 -1.52 1.51 -1.19
N PRO A 28 -0.27 1.95 -0.95
CA PRO A 28 0.78 1.06 -0.53
C PRO A 28 0.43 0.41 0.80
N ASP A 29 0.79 -0.85 0.95
CA ASP A 29 0.51 -1.65 2.14
C ASP A 29 1.11 -1.03 3.42
N LEU A 30 2.19 -0.27 3.25
CA LEU A 30 2.84 0.53 4.30
C LEU A 30 1.89 1.52 4.99
N CYS A 31 0.92 2.08 4.25
CA CYS A 31 -0.04 3.05 4.77
C CYS A 31 -1.30 2.39 5.35
N ARG A 32 -1.51 1.09 5.09
CA ARG A 32 -2.71 0.35 5.50
C ARG A 32 -2.52 -0.42 6.81
N ARG A 33 -1.27 -0.80 7.11
CA ARG A 33 -0.91 -1.50 8.34
C ARG A 33 -0.56 -0.52 9.47
N PRO A 34 -0.79 -0.89 10.74
CA PRO A 34 -0.34 -0.09 11.87
C PRO A 34 1.18 0.06 11.85
N VAL A 35 1.67 1.26 12.18
CA VAL A 35 3.10 1.60 12.07
C VAL A 35 3.96 1.04 13.19
N ASP A 36 3.38 0.48 14.26
CA ASP A 36 4.10 0.02 15.45
C ASP A 36 5.14 -1.07 15.10
N ASP A 37 4.73 -2.04 14.28
CA ASP A 37 5.60 -3.15 13.84
C ASP A 37 6.76 -2.63 12.98
N LEU A 38 6.48 -1.65 12.11
CA LEU A 38 7.49 -0.98 11.29
C LEU A 38 8.49 -0.22 12.17
N VAL A 39 8.00 0.59 13.12
CA VAL A 39 8.83 1.39 14.03
C VAL A 39 9.71 0.48 14.88
N LEU A 40 9.17 -0.62 15.39
CA LEU A 40 9.93 -1.61 16.14
C LEU A 40 11.06 -2.22 15.29
N MET A 41 10.74 -2.67 14.08
CA MET A 41 11.73 -3.23 13.15
C MET A 41 12.83 -2.19 12.82
N MET A 42 12.47 -0.94 12.56
CA MET A 42 13.44 0.12 12.26
C MET A 42 14.33 0.47 13.44
N LYS A 43 13.77 0.51 14.66
CA LYS A 43 14.56 0.68 15.90
C LYS A 43 15.53 -0.50 16.09
N CYS A 44 15.11 -1.73 15.85
CA CYS A 44 15.98 -2.91 15.87
C CYS A 44 17.12 -2.85 14.83
N MET A 45 16.88 -2.20 13.69
CA MET A 45 17.89 -1.95 12.65
C MET A 45 18.84 -0.77 12.98
N GLY A 46 18.67 -0.10 14.11
CA GLY A 46 19.50 1.04 14.53
C GLY A 46 19.06 2.39 13.95
N ILE A 47 17.84 2.50 13.41
CA ILE A 47 17.28 3.76 12.91
C ILE A 47 16.45 4.39 14.02
N ASP A 48 17.05 5.28 14.80
CA ASP A 48 16.35 5.97 15.90
C ASP A 48 15.34 7.01 15.41
N LYS A 49 15.64 7.67 14.29
CA LYS A 49 14.81 8.75 13.71
C LYS A 49 13.97 8.24 12.56
N VAL A 50 13.00 7.39 12.86
CA VAL A 50 12.05 6.79 11.90
C VAL A 50 11.29 7.85 11.09
N VAL A 51 11.02 9.03 11.67
CA VAL A 51 10.34 10.16 11.01
C VAL A 51 11.16 10.77 9.86
N ASN A 52 12.49 10.72 9.94
CA ASN A 52 13.38 11.30 8.94
C ASN A 52 13.84 10.28 7.90
N PHE A 53 13.32 9.06 7.97
CA PHE A 53 13.66 8.03 7.00
C PHE A 53 13.09 8.39 5.61
N PRO A 54 13.87 8.24 4.52
CA PRO A 54 13.41 8.60 3.18
C PRO A 54 12.46 7.53 2.62
N TYR A 55 11.18 7.62 2.97
CA TYR A 55 10.14 6.74 2.40
C TYR A 55 9.78 7.15 0.97
N PRO A 56 9.56 6.18 0.05
CA PRO A 56 8.94 6.44 -1.25
C PRO A 56 7.52 7.03 -1.13
N THR A 57 6.75 6.53 -0.17
CA THR A 57 5.47 7.09 0.27
C THR A 57 5.43 6.94 1.77
N ALA A 58 5.43 8.06 2.50
CA ALA A 58 5.49 8.03 3.95
C ALA A 58 4.13 7.59 4.52
N PRO A 59 4.10 6.74 5.56
CA PRO A 59 2.89 6.49 6.33
C PRO A 59 2.52 7.75 7.14
N ASP A 60 1.35 7.74 7.80
CA ASP A 60 0.88 8.91 8.52
C ASP A 60 1.89 9.38 9.58
N ARG A 61 2.30 10.63 9.46
CA ARG A 61 3.30 11.25 10.34
C ARG A 61 2.80 11.36 11.77
N LEU A 62 1.48 11.44 11.97
CA LEU A 62 0.90 11.46 13.31
C LEU A 62 1.05 10.08 13.96
N GLN A 63 0.77 9.01 13.23
CA GLN A 63 1.00 7.65 13.69
C GLN A 63 2.48 7.38 14.02
N LEU A 64 3.41 7.81 13.17
CA LEU A 64 4.85 7.67 13.41
C LEU A 64 5.38 8.42 14.64
N ARG A 65 4.65 9.45 15.12
CA ARG A 65 5.02 10.21 16.32
C ARG A 65 4.45 9.64 17.60
N LEU A 66 3.33 8.92 17.51
CA LEU A 66 2.66 8.32 18.65
C LEU A 66 3.25 6.94 19.04
N ALA A 67 3.88 6.26 18.07
CA ALA A 67 4.59 4.99 18.23
C ALA A 67 6.05 5.16 18.72
#